data_AF-A0A9W6B5S6-F1
#
_entry.id   AF-A0A9W6B5S6-F1
#
_cell.length_a   1.000
_cell.length_b   1.000
_cell.length_c   1.000
_cell.angle_alpha   90.00
_cell.angle_beta   90.00
_cell.angle_gamma   90.00
#
_symmetry.space_group_name_H-M   'P 1'
#
loop_
_entity.id
_entity.type
_entity.pdbx_description
1 polymer ?
#
loop_
_entity_poly.entity_id
_entity_poly.type
_entity_poly.pdbx_seq_one_letter_code
_entity_poly.pdbx_strand_id
1 'polypeptide(L)'
;MYAILDIETTGGKFNEEGITEIAIYRYDGHQVVDQFISLVNPEKDIQPFVVKLTGINNKMLLTAPKFYEVAKRIVEITKDCIIVAHNAKFDYRILRTEFRRLGFDYSRKTICTVELSKKLIPDKPSYSLGKLVRSLGIPVSDRHRANGDAMATVKLFKLLLSKDSSKEIIKGAIKSDMEHRMAPKLLDIVEQLPTVTGVYYIHKSDGEIIYIGKSKNIKKRVNQHFTNKNKSALIIQKDVVAVTYEETGSELVALLKENEEIKVNKPKLNKSRKRTLFNFGFYLKELSSGYKTVIIHKVSNVKDEVPLMTFTSIFEAKNALYKMADDFILCHKLLGLSEAKKNCFNYTIDKCKGACIGKEPIEEYNTRFEQAILKYTYQYPDMAIVDKGRSVDERSVILIEKNQLKGIGFYNLNYQINHLSVLENIVTPLQNNGNAQHIIQSYLRKRKVIKIIELKT
;
A
#
# COMPACT_ATOMS: atom_id res chain seq x y z
N MET A 1 -15.73 4.95 9.90
CA MET A 1 -15.30 6.31 10.29
C MET A 1 -14.49 6.23 11.57
N TYR A 2 -13.45 7.05 11.69
CA TYR A 2 -12.57 7.12 12.85
C TYR A 2 -12.56 8.54 13.42
N ALA A 3 -12.39 8.68 14.73
CA ALA A 3 -12.13 9.96 15.38
C ALA A 3 -10.79 9.86 16.10
N ILE A 4 -9.75 10.46 15.51
CA ILE A 4 -8.40 10.47 16.06
C ILE A 4 -8.35 11.61 17.06
N LEU A 5 -8.05 11.30 18.32
CA LEU A 5 -8.00 12.30 19.37
C LEU A 5 -6.70 12.28 20.15
N ASP A 6 -6.39 13.43 20.73
CA ASP A 6 -5.32 13.65 21.70
C ASP A 6 -5.81 14.68 22.72
N ILE A 7 -5.44 14.48 23.99
CA ILE A 7 -5.91 15.30 25.12
C ILE A 7 -4.72 15.70 25.99
N GLU A 8 -4.55 17.00 26.18
CA GLU A 8 -3.68 17.53 27.23
C GLU A 8 -4.46 17.67 28.54
N THR A 9 -3.78 17.41 29.66
CA THR A 9 -4.42 17.38 30.99
C THR A 9 -3.67 18.23 31.99
N THR A 10 -4.29 18.50 33.15
CA THR A 10 -3.67 19.27 34.23
C THR A 10 -2.48 18.59 34.93
N GLY A 11 -2.25 17.28 34.70
CA GLY A 11 -1.18 16.50 35.35
C GLY A 11 -1.47 16.03 36.79
N GLY A 12 -2.74 16.05 37.21
CA GLY A 12 -3.22 15.70 38.56
C GLY A 12 -3.18 14.21 38.94
N LYS A 13 -3.70 13.89 40.14
CA LYS A 13 -3.90 12.50 40.58
C LYS A 13 -4.91 11.78 39.68
N PHE A 14 -4.83 10.46 39.65
CA PHE A 14 -5.74 9.60 38.88
C PHE A 14 -7.22 9.88 39.22
N ASN A 15 -8.03 10.18 38.20
CA ASN A 15 -9.45 10.61 38.23
C ASN A 15 -9.72 12.06 38.70
N GLU A 16 -8.71 12.78 39.16
CA GLU A 16 -8.80 14.19 39.54
C GLU A 16 -8.31 15.12 38.42
N GLU A 17 -7.75 14.57 37.33
CA GLU A 17 -7.28 15.36 36.19
C GLU A 17 -8.44 16.12 35.52
N GLY A 18 -8.10 17.22 34.85
CA GLY A 18 -9.01 17.97 33.97
C GLY A 18 -8.41 18.13 32.58
N ILE A 19 -9.26 18.23 31.55
CA ILE A 19 -8.83 18.52 30.17
C ILE A 19 -8.42 19.98 30.06
N THR A 20 -7.22 20.24 29.51
CA THR A 20 -6.71 21.59 29.24
C THR A 20 -6.70 21.93 27.75
N GLU A 21 -6.54 20.91 26.89
CA GLU A 21 -6.68 21.01 25.44
C GLU A 21 -7.21 19.69 24.89
N ILE A 22 -8.07 19.75 23.87
CA ILE A 22 -8.55 18.60 23.13
C ILE A 22 -8.46 18.85 21.65
N ALA A 23 -7.95 17.88 20.91
CA ALA A 23 -7.99 17.85 19.46
C ALA A 23 -8.64 16.56 18.98
N ILE A 24 -9.56 16.67 18.02
CA ILE A 24 -10.25 15.56 17.40
C ILE A 24 -10.26 15.77 15.89
N TYR A 25 -9.70 14.83 15.14
CA TYR A 25 -9.79 14.76 13.69
C TYR A 25 -10.71 13.60 13.29
N ARG A 26 -11.80 13.92 12.61
CA ARG A 26 -12.68 12.93 12.01
C ARG A 26 -12.08 12.47 10.69
N TYR A 27 -11.81 11.18 10.58
CA TYR A 27 -11.03 10.58 9.50
C TYR A 27 -11.79 9.42 8.87
N ASP A 28 -11.98 9.45 7.55
CA ASP A 28 -12.75 8.45 6.83
C ASP A 28 -11.95 7.18 6.48
N GLY A 29 -10.64 7.16 6.75
CA GLY A 29 -9.71 6.12 6.32
C GLY A 29 -8.71 6.60 5.27
N HIS A 30 -9.01 7.73 4.61
CA HIS A 30 -8.23 8.33 3.53
C HIS A 30 -7.82 9.78 3.81
N GLN A 31 -8.76 10.59 4.28
CA GLN A 31 -8.62 12.01 4.55
C GLN A 31 -9.37 12.46 5.81
N VAL A 32 -8.96 13.59 6.35
CA VAL A 32 -9.70 14.28 7.43
C VAL A 32 -10.90 14.96 6.80
N VAL A 33 -12.09 14.68 7.33
CA VAL A 33 -13.37 15.22 6.83
C VAL A 33 -14.01 16.24 7.77
N ASP A 34 -13.56 16.30 9.02
CA ASP A 34 -13.98 17.26 10.03
C ASP A 34 -12.91 17.38 11.11
N GLN A 35 -12.83 18.52 11.81
CA GLN A 35 -11.89 18.71 12.91
C GLN A 35 -12.49 19.57 14.04
N PHE A 36 -12.06 19.30 15.26
CA PHE A 36 -12.38 20.10 16.44
C PHE A 36 -11.13 20.25 17.31
N ILE A 37 -10.73 21.48 17.59
CA ILE A 37 -9.56 21.79 18.42
C ILE A 37 -9.97 22.90 19.38
N SER A 38 -9.76 22.70 20.68
CA SER A 38 -10.10 23.72 21.68
C SER A 38 -9.21 23.59 22.90
N LEU A 39 -8.80 24.73 23.47
CA LEU A 39 -8.48 24.79 24.89
C LEU A 39 -9.75 24.54 25.69
N VAL A 40 -9.61 23.99 26.90
CA VAL A 40 -10.72 23.74 27.81
C VAL A 40 -10.34 24.26 29.18
N ASN A 41 -11.22 25.02 29.80
CA ASN A 41 -11.06 25.44 31.19
C ASN A 41 -11.34 24.23 32.11
N PRO A 42 -10.32 23.68 32.81
CA PRO A 42 -10.51 22.51 33.66
C PRO A 42 -11.08 22.86 35.05
N GLU A 43 -11.36 24.14 35.31
CA GLU A 43 -11.84 24.69 36.59
C GLU A 43 -10.91 24.35 37.77
N LYS A 44 -9.62 24.16 37.50
CA LYS A 44 -8.56 23.87 38.47
C LYS A 44 -7.19 24.27 37.92
N ASP A 45 -6.21 24.37 38.81
CA ASP A 45 -4.85 24.75 38.41
C ASP A 45 -4.14 23.64 37.62
N ILE A 46 -3.38 24.07 36.61
CA ILE A 46 -2.44 23.22 35.86
C ILE A 46 -1.12 23.08 36.62
N GLN A 47 -0.56 21.86 36.66
CA GLN A 47 0.71 21.66 37.34
C GLN A 47 1.89 22.31 36.59
N PRO A 48 2.89 22.90 37.28
CA PRO A 48 3.97 23.64 36.64
C PRO A 48 4.77 22.84 35.59
N PHE A 49 4.95 21.53 35.81
CA PHE A 49 5.66 20.68 34.86
C PHE A 49 4.91 20.53 33.53
N VAL A 50 3.58 20.52 33.56
CA VAL A 50 2.75 20.45 32.34
C VAL A 50 2.85 21.75 31.57
N VAL A 51 2.78 22.90 32.26
CA VAL A 51 2.96 24.23 31.62
C VAL A 51 4.28 24.29 30.85
N LYS A 52 5.36 23.78 31.45
CA LYS A 52 6.68 23.73 30.81
C LYS A 52 6.71 22.82 29.59
N LEU A 53 5.90 21.75 29.59
CA LEU A 53 5.85 20.77 28.51
C LEU A 53 5.00 21.24 27.33
N THR A 54 3.80 21.77 27.60
CA THR A 54 2.79 22.09 26.59
C THR A 54 2.75 23.57 26.21
N GLY A 55 3.32 24.44 27.05
CA GLY A 55 3.20 25.90 26.92
C GLY A 55 1.84 26.46 27.33
N ILE A 56 0.87 25.61 27.70
CA ILE A 56 -0.46 26.02 28.15
C ILE A 56 -0.37 26.49 29.60
N ASN A 57 -0.77 27.72 29.88
CA ASN A 57 -0.74 28.28 31.22
C ASN A 57 -2.15 28.63 31.74
N ASN A 58 -2.29 28.81 33.05
CA ASN A 58 -3.57 29.14 33.70
C ASN A 58 -4.28 30.34 33.08
N LYS A 59 -3.56 31.38 32.62
CA LYS A 59 -4.18 32.56 32.01
C LYS A 59 -4.90 32.22 30.71
N MET A 60 -4.34 31.33 29.89
CA MET A 60 -4.97 30.84 28.66
C MET A 60 -6.24 30.03 28.97
N LEU A 61 -6.22 29.27 30.06
CA LEU A 61 -7.32 28.39 30.44
C LEU A 61 -8.50 29.12 31.08
N LEU A 62 -8.27 30.25 31.76
CA LEU A 62 -9.33 31.05 32.38
C LEU A 62 -10.39 31.53 31.37
N THR A 63 -9.95 31.93 30.17
CA THR A 63 -10.82 32.41 29.09
C THR A 63 -11.28 31.29 28.14
N ALA A 64 -10.80 30.07 28.32
CA ALA A 64 -11.19 28.93 27.51
C ALA A 64 -12.61 28.46 27.88
N PRO A 65 -13.35 27.83 26.94
CA PRO A 65 -14.66 27.26 27.26
C PRO A 65 -14.52 26.13 28.27
N LYS A 66 -15.50 25.99 29.17
CA LYS A 66 -15.61 24.85 30.08
C LYS A 66 -16.03 23.60 29.30
N PHE A 67 -15.77 22.43 29.87
CA PHE A 67 -16.04 21.16 29.18
C PHE A 67 -17.50 21.02 28.71
N TYR A 68 -18.48 21.44 29.52
CA TYR A 68 -19.90 21.34 29.15
C TYR A 68 -20.27 22.19 27.93
N GLU A 69 -19.55 23.28 27.67
CA GLU A 69 -19.78 24.17 26.52
C GLU A 69 -19.35 23.51 25.20
N VAL A 70 -18.35 22.62 25.26
CA VAL A 70 -17.82 21.89 24.09
C VAL A 70 -18.31 20.45 23.99
N ALA A 71 -18.92 19.92 25.04
CA ALA A 71 -19.35 18.51 25.15
C ALA A 71 -20.26 18.06 23.98
N LYS A 72 -21.23 18.89 23.59
CA LYS A 72 -22.12 18.60 22.46
C LYS A 72 -21.35 18.40 21.16
N ARG A 73 -20.41 19.31 20.87
CA ARG A 73 -19.60 19.25 19.65
C ARG A 73 -18.72 18.00 19.61
N ILE A 74 -18.17 17.60 20.76
CA ILE A 74 -17.41 16.36 20.90
C ILE A 74 -18.28 15.13 20.59
N VAL A 75 -19.50 15.06 21.12
CA VAL A 75 -20.42 13.94 20.82
C VAL A 75 -20.78 13.88 19.33
N GLU A 76 -20.99 15.03 18.70
CA GLU A 76 -21.33 15.13 17.28
C GLU A 76 -20.17 14.66 16.38
N ILE A 77 -18.95 15.15 16.61
CA ILE A 77 -17.80 14.79 15.77
C ILE A 77 -17.37 13.32 15.94
N THR A 78 -17.63 12.72 17.12
CA THR A 78 -17.31 11.31 17.40
C THR A 78 -18.49 10.36 17.21
N LYS A 79 -19.62 10.85 16.69
CA LYS A 79 -20.79 10.02 16.39
C LYS A 79 -20.44 8.95 15.35
N ASP A 80 -20.83 7.70 15.63
CA ASP A 80 -20.57 6.52 14.79
C ASP A 80 -19.08 6.35 14.39
N CYS A 81 -18.18 6.79 15.27
CA CYS A 81 -16.74 6.69 15.08
C CYS A 81 -16.11 5.70 16.05
N ILE A 82 -15.08 5.01 15.58
CA ILE A 82 -14.11 4.37 16.47
C ILE A 82 -13.11 5.43 16.91
N ILE A 83 -12.92 5.57 18.22
CA ILE A 83 -11.92 6.47 18.79
C ILE A 83 -10.52 5.88 18.57
N VAL A 84 -9.61 6.69 18.04
CA VAL A 84 -8.22 6.30 17.82
C VAL A 84 -7.33 7.28 18.58
N ALA A 85 -6.39 6.78 19.38
CA ALA A 85 -5.47 7.64 20.13
C ALA A 85 -4.12 6.94 20.36
N HIS A 86 -3.07 7.73 20.59
CA HIS A 86 -1.74 7.23 20.88
C HIS A 86 -1.58 7.02 22.38
N ASN A 87 -1.98 5.83 22.85
CA ASN A 87 -2.31 5.48 24.24
C ASN A 87 -3.79 5.70 24.59
N ALA A 88 -4.68 5.14 23.76
CA ALA A 88 -6.13 5.34 23.87
C ALA A 88 -6.74 5.06 25.25
N LYS A 89 -6.13 4.19 26.08
CA LYS A 89 -6.59 3.95 27.45
C LYS A 89 -6.57 5.22 28.29
N PHE A 90 -5.57 6.08 28.11
CA PHE A 90 -5.43 7.32 28.85
C PHE A 90 -6.46 8.35 28.39
N ASP A 91 -6.42 8.77 27.12
CA ASP A 91 -7.27 9.85 26.61
C ASP A 91 -8.76 9.50 26.71
N TYR A 92 -9.11 8.26 26.36
CA TYR A 92 -10.49 7.81 26.42
C TYR A 92 -11.03 7.77 27.86
N ARG A 93 -10.19 7.41 28.83
CA ARG A 93 -10.56 7.47 30.26
C ARG A 93 -10.84 8.91 30.67
N ILE A 94 -9.94 9.84 30.35
CA ILE A 94 -10.11 11.26 30.70
C ILE A 94 -11.41 11.80 30.08
N LEU A 95 -11.64 11.52 28.81
CA LEU A 95 -12.86 11.95 28.10
C LEU A 95 -14.12 11.37 28.76
N ARG A 96 -14.13 10.08 29.10
CA ARG A 96 -15.26 9.46 29.81
C ARG A 96 -15.47 10.05 31.20
N THR A 97 -14.41 10.41 31.92
CA THR A 97 -14.51 11.04 33.24
C THR A 97 -15.20 12.39 33.14
N GLU A 98 -14.84 13.25 32.17
CA GLU A 98 -15.50 14.54 31.99
C GLU A 98 -16.98 14.40 31.62
N PHE A 99 -17.32 13.49 30.69
CA PHE A 99 -18.72 13.22 30.38
C PHE A 99 -19.50 12.64 31.56
N ARG A 100 -18.88 11.78 32.38
CA ARG A 100 -19.51 11.24 33.59
C ARG A 100 -19.81 12.34 34.60
N ARG A 101 -18.95 13.36 34.74
CA ARG A 101 -19.22 14.53 35.60
C ARG A 101 -20.45 15.31 35.14
N LEU A 102 -20.77 15.26 33.84
CA LEU A 102 -22.01 15.83 33.27
C LEU A 102 -23.22 14.87 33.33
N GLY A 103 -23.07 13.68 33.90
CA GLY A 103 -24.13 12.66 33.92
C GLY A 103 -24.37 11.96 32.57
N PHE A 104 -23.44 12.06 31.61
CA PHE A 104 -23.55 11.42 30.30
C PHE A 104 -22.65 10.17 30.22
N ASP A 105 -23.23 9.00 29.93
CA ASP A 105 -22.43 7.80 29.69
C ASP A 105 -21.85 7.80 28.27
N TYR A 106 -20.63 8.32 28.16
CA TYR A 106 -19.90 8.31 26.90
C TYR A 106 -19.30 6.93 26.64
N SER A 107 -19.77 6.26 25.57
CA SER A 107 -19.30 4.94 25.16
C SER A 107 -19.06 4.86 23.65
N ARG A 108 -17.84 4.51 23.26
CA ARG A 108 -17.35 4.29 21.90
C ARG A 108 -16.31 3.16 21.90
N LYS A 109 -16.17 2.45 20.79
CA LYS A 109 -15.06 1.51 20.59
C LYS A 109 -13.75 2.30 20.42
N THR A 110 -12.64 1.70 20.84
CA THR A 110 -11.33 2.35 20.82
C THR A 110 -10.28 1.51 20.08
N ILE A 111 -9.29 2.19 19.52
CA ILE A 111 -8.09 1.60 18.94
C ILE A 111 -6.88 2.36 19.50
N CYS A 112 -5.91 1.62 20.03
CA CYS A 112 -4.65 2.17 20.51
C CYS A 112 -3.56 2.05 19.44
N THR A 113 -3.03 3.17 18.96
CA THR A 113 -1.97 3.14 17.93
C THR A 113 -0.64 2.59 18.46
N VAL A 114 -0.39 2.63 19.78
CA VAL A 114 0.79 2.00 20.40
C VAL A 114 0.72 0.48 20.24
N GLU A 115 -0.42 -0.13 20.57
CA GLU A 115 -0.63 -1.57 20.46
C GLU A 115 -0.58 -2.04 19.01
N LEU A 116 -1.24 -1.30 18.12
CA LEU A 116 -1.17 -1.57 16.68
C LEU A 116 0.26 -1.45 16.14
N SER A 117 1.01 -0.44 16.57
CA SER A 117 2.39 -0.25 16.12
C SER A 117 3.28 -1.41 16.55
N LYS A 118 3.17 -1.88 17.81
CA LYS A 118 3.92 -3.05 18.29
C LYS A 118 3.62 -4.31 17.48
N LYS A 119 2.38 -4.48 17.03
CA LYS A 119 1.94 -5.62 16.23
C LYS A 119 2.37 -5.54 14.77
N LEU A 120 2.20 -4.38 14.14
CA LEU A 120 2.35 -4.20 12.69
C LEU A 120 3.74 -3.70 12.27
N ILE A 121 4.48 -3.11 13.21
CA ILE A 121 5.81 -2.55 12.99
C ILE A 121 6.69 -2.92 14.20
N PRO A 122 7.03 -4.21 14.36
CA PRO A 122 7.85 -4.67 15.48
C PRO A 122 9.26 -4.05 15.44
N ASP A 123 10.01 -4.27 16.52
CA ASP A 123 11.44 -3.97 16.62
C ASP A 123 11.85 -2.49 16.49
N LYS A 124 10.95 -1.58 16.90
CA LYS A 124 11.29 -0.15 17.03
C LYS A 124 11.87 0.19 18.40
N PRO A 125 12.86 1.11 18.47
CA PRO A 125 13.55 1.47 19.71
C PRO A 125 12.64 2.16 20.73
N SER A 126 11.55 2.77 20.28
CA SER A 126 10.52 3.32 21.15
C SER A 126 9.20 3.45 20.40
N TYR A 127 8.11 3.20 21.11
CA TYR A 127 6.74 3.40 20.64
C TYR A 127 6.10 4.67 21.20
N SER A 128 6.88 5.57 21.80
CA SER A 128 6.40 6.93 22.10
C SER A 128 6.16 7.69 20.79
N LEU A 129 5.08 8.46 20.70
CA LEU A 129 4.63 9.10 19.46
C LEU A 129 5.79 9.79 18.76
N GLY A 130 6.44 10.73 19.45
CA GLY A 130 7.53 11.52 18.89
C GLY A 130 8.73 10.70 18.40
N LYS A 131 9.15 9.64 19.11
CA LYS A 131 10.29 8.81 18.65
C LYS A 131 9.88 7.93 17.47
N LEU A 132 8.69 7.32 17.54
CA LEU A 132 8.16 6.42 16.53
C LEU A 132 7.95 7.13 15.20
N VAL A 133 7.21 8.24 15.19
CA VAL A 133 6.93 9.00 13.95
C VAL A 133 8.20 9.53 13.28
N ARG A 134 9.20 9.97 14.07
CA ARG A 134 10.52 10.37 13.54
C ARG A 134 11.23 9.20 12.87
N SER A 135 11.28 8.03 13.51
CA SER A 135 11.90 6.82 12.93
C SER A 135 11.20 6.34 11.65
N LEU A 136 9.94 6.73 11.44
CA LEU A 136 9.12 6.37 10.29
C LEU A 136 9.11 7.47 9.21
N GLY A 137 9.85 8.56 9.40
CA GLY A 137 9.91 9.68 8.47
C GLY A 137 8.62 10.51 8.40
N ILE A 138 7.76 10.44 9.43
CA ILE A 138 6.52 11.22 9.50
C ILE A 138 6.84 12.61 10.08
N PRO A 139 6.60 13.71 9.33
CA PRO A 139 6.86 15.05 9.81
C PRO A 139 5.85 15.46 10.90
N VAL A 140 6.37 16.03 11.98
CA VAL A 140 5.62 16.54 13.15
C VAL A 140 5.89 18.03 13.31
N SER A 141 4.83 18.79 13.52
CA SER A 141 4.84 20.18 13.96
C SER A 141 4.09 20.28 15.30
N ASP A 142 4.36 21.34 16.08
CA ASP A 142 3.65 21.64 17.33
C ASP A 142 3.58 20.48 18.33
N ARG A 143 4.74 19.91 18.66
CA ARG A 143 4.82 18.79 19.62
C ARG A 143 4.36 19.24 21.01
N HIS A 144 3.70 18.33 21.76
CA HIS A 144 3.14 18.62 23.09
C HIS A 144 2.00 19.63 23.06
N ARG A 145 1.33 19.70 21.90
CA ARG A 145 0.03 20.32 21.72
C ARG A 145 -0.89 19.27 21.15
N ALA A 146 -2.13 19.25 21.63
CA ALA A 146 -3.08 18.21 21.26
C ALA A 146 -3.29 18.19 19.73
N ASN A 147 -3.30 19.36 19.08
CA ASN A 147 -3.49 19.46 17.63
C ASN A 147 -2.35 18.79 16.83
N GLY A 148 -1.10 19.01 17.24
CA GLY A 148 0.10 18.49 16.58
C GLY A 148 0.22 16.99 16.78
N ASP A 149 0.03 16.52 18.01
CA ASP A 149 0.13 15.10 18.36
C ASP A 149 -1.04 14.27 17.80
N ALA A 150 -2.27 14.80 17.78
CA ALA A 150 -3.39 14.15 17.08
C ALA A 150 -3.17 14.08 15.56
N MET A 151 -2.60 15.12 14.93
CA MET A 151 -2.30 15.10 13.49
C MET A 151 -1.17 14.11 13.16
N ALA A 152 -0.13 14.03 13.99
CA ALA A 152 0.90 12.99 13.88
C ALA A 152 0.28 11.59 14.02
N THR A 153 -0.70 11.43 14.91
CA THR A 153 -1.45 10.19 15.11
C THR A 153 -2.32 9.84 13.89
N VAL A 154 -2.93 10.80 13.20
CA VAL A 154 -3.63 10.58 11.92
C VAL A 154 -2.68 9.98 10.89
N LYS A 155 -1.50 10.59 10.71
CA LYS A 155 -0.49 10.10 9.76
C LYS A 155 0.03 8.71 10.12
N LEU A 156 0.30 8.47 11.41
CA LEU A 156 0.70 7.16 11.90
C LEU A 156 -0.39 6.11 11.65
N PHE A 157 -1.65 6.43 11.95
CA PHE A 157 -2.77 5.51 11.76
C PHE A 157 -2.99 5.18 10.28
N LYS A 158 -2.84 6.16 9.38
CA LYS A 158 -2.85 5.94 7.92
C LYS A 158 -1.77 4.94 7.49
N LEU A 159 -0.56 5.05 8.04
CA LEU A 159 0.51 4.08 7.80
C LEU A 159 0.16 2.69 8.35
N LEU A 160 -0.38 2.61 9.57
CA LEU A 160 -0.77 1.34 10.19
C LEU A 160 -1.87 0.62 9.39
N LEU A 161 -2.88 1.34 8.89
CA LEU A 161 -3.88 0.79 7.97
C LEU A 161 -3.22 0.16 6.73
N SER A 162 -2.18 0.81 6.18
CA SER A 162 -1.45 0.29 5.02
C SER A 162 -0.55 -0.92 5.33
N LYS A 163 -0.14 -1.09 6.59
CA LYS A 163 0.67 -2.23 7.08
C LYS A 163 -0.21 -3.42 7.52
N ASP A 164 -1.50 -3.22 7.78
CA ASP A 164 -2.46 -4.28 8.09
C ASP A 164 -2.87 -5.03 6.82
N SER A 165 -2.02 -5.95 6.35
CA SER A 165 -2.27 -6.79 5.18
C SER A 165 -3.51 -7.71 5.35
N SER A 166 -3.84 -8.06 6.60
CA SER A 166 -5.03 -8.84 6.94
C SER A 166 -6.33 -8.03 6.98
N LYS A 167 -6.26 -6.69 6.92
CA LYS A 167 -7.40 -5.77 7.02
C LYS A 167 -8.27 -5.97 8.26
N GLU A 168 -7.70 -6.47 9.35
CA GLU A 168 -8.44 -6.73 10.60
C GLU A 168 -9.02 -5.43 11.19
N ILE A 169 -8.31 -4.30 11.04
CA ILE A 169 -8.79 -3.00 11.50
C ILE A 169 -10.07 -2.60 10.74
N ILE A 170 -10.08 -2.75 9.42
CA ILE A 170 -11.19 -2.37 8.56
C ILE A 170 -12.36 -3.35 8.73
N LYS A 171 -12.09 -4.66 8.78
CA LYS A 171 -13.12 -5.69 9.06
C LYS A 171 -13.82 -5.42 10.38
N GLY A 172 -13.07 -5.14 11.44
CA GLY A 172 -13.61 -4.79 12.75
C GLY A 172 -14.43 -3.50 12.73
N ALA A 173 -13.98 -2.49 11.97
CA ALA A 173 -14.71 -1.24 11.81
C ALA A 173 -16.06 -1.42 11.10
N ILE A 174 -16.10 -2.21 10.03
CA ILE A 174 -17.34 -2.50 9.28
C ILE A 174 -18.31 -3.27 10.15
N LYS A 175 -17.83 -4.33 10.82
CA LYS A 175 -18.67 -5.11 11.74
C LYS A 175 -19.33 -4.22 12.80
N SER A 176 -18.57 -3.28 13.36
CA SER A 176 -19.10 -2.33 14.33
C SER A 176 -20.14 -1.36 13.78
N ASP A 177 -19.94 -0.87 12.55
CA ASP A 177 -20.85 0.09 11.92
C ASP A 177 -22.20 -0.57 11.59
N MET A 178 -22.17 -1.84 11.16
CA MET A 178 -23.36 -2.61 10.79
C MET A 178 -24.17 -3.11 11.98
N GLU A 179 -23.58 -3.24 13.18
CA GLU A 179 -24.32 -3.56 14.42
C GLU A 179 -25.43 -2.53 14.73
N HIS A 180 -25.35 -1.31 14.18
CA HIS A 180 -26.23 -0.20 14.52
C HIS A 180 -26.96 0.42 13.32
N ARG A 181 -26.88 -0.19 12.13
CA ARG A 181 -27.38 0.41 10.87
C ARG A 181 -28.11 -0.59 9.97
N MET A 182 -29.01 -0.07 9.14
CA MET A 182 -29.64 -0.83 8.05
C MET A 182 -28.67 -1.05 6.89
N ALA A 183 -28.92 -2.09 6.07
CA ALA A 183 -28.14 -2.34 4.86
C ALA A 183 -28.26 -1.16 3.87
N PRO A 184 -27.15 -0.61 3.35
CA PRO A 184 -27.20 0.50 2.41
C PRO A 184 -27.67 0.07 1.03
N LYS A 185 -28.20 1.00 0.24
CA LYS A 185 -28.50 0.72 -1.17
C LYS A 185 -27.21 0.66 -1.97
N LEU A 186 -27.18 -0.18 -3.01
CA LEU A 186 -26.02 -0.31 -3.90
C LEU A 186 -25.59 1.02 -4.52
N LEU A 187 -26.56 1.90 -4.83
CA LEU A 187 -26.31 3.21 -5.39
C LEU A 187 -25.53 4.10 -4.40
N ASP A 188 -25.95 4.14 -3.13
CA ASP A 188 -25.29 4.92 -2.08
C ASP A 188 -23.82 4.52 -1.92
N ILE A 189 -23.53 3.21 -2.00
CA ILE A 189 -22.16 2.68 -1.97
C ILE A 189 -21.36 3.22 -3.17
N VAL A 190 -21.91 3.16 -4.38
CA VAL A 190 -21.20 3.62 -5.59
C VAL A 190 -20.95 5.12 -5.55
N GLU A 191 -21.89 5.92 -5.05
CA GLU A 191 -21.77 7.37 -4.99
C GLU A 191 -20.60 7.82 -4.13
N GLN A 192 -20.36 7.13 -3.00
CA GLN A 192 -19.27 7.40 -2.06
C GLN A 192 -17.88 6.96 -2.55
N LEU A 193 -17.80 6.13 -3.60
CA LEU A 193 -16.52 5.63 -4.10
C LEU A 193 -15.81 6.66 -4.99
N PRO A 194 -14.47 6.75 -4.92
CA PRO A 194 -13.69 7.66 -5.73
C PRO A 194 -13.42 7.15 -7.15
N THR A 195 -13.09 8.07 -8.05
CA THR A 195 -12.64 7.80 -9.42
C THR A 195 -11.11 7.74 -9.50
N VAL A 196 -10.46 6.96 -8.63
CA VAL A 196 -8.99 6.85 -8.54
C VAL A 196 -8.49 5.46 -8.91
N THR A 197 -7.17 5.35 -9.12
CA THR A 197 -6.48 4.08 -9.34
C THR A 197 -6.15 3.42 -8.00
N GLY A 198 -6.54 2.15 -7.84
CA GLY A 198 -6.27 1.41 -6.62
C GLY A 198 -6.90 0.03 -6.55
N VAL A 199 -6.94 -0.49 -5.33
CA VAL A 199 -7.55 -1.77 -4.96
C VAL A 199 -8.85 -1.49 -4.20
N TYR A 200 -9.88 -2.30 -4.41
CA TYR A 200 -11.13 -2.23 -3.67
C TYR A 200 -11.49 -3.60 -3.09
N TYR A 201 -12.21 -3.55 -1.97
CA TYR A 201 -12.56 -4.69 -1.15
C TYR A 201 -14.07 -4.65 -0.93
N ILE A 202 -14.75 -5.74 -1.27
CA ILE A 202 -16.19 -5.88 -1.08
C ILE A 202 -16.41 -6.69 0.19
N HIS A 203 -17.16 -6.12 1.13
CA HIS A 203 -17.42 -6.69 2.44
C HIS A 203 -18.89 -7.04 2.62
N LYS A 204 -19.14 -8.09 3.38
CA LYS A 204 -20.48 -8.41 3.92
C LYS A 204 -20.63 -7.90 5.36
N SER A 205 -21.82 -8.12 5.95
CA SER A 205 -22.25 -7.58 7.25
C SER A 205 -21.32 -7.84 8.43
N ASP A 206 -20.64 -8.99 8.47
CA ASP A 206 -19.68 -9.34 9.52
C ASP A 206 -18.26 -8.79 9.29
N GLY A 207 -18.06 -8.01 8.23
CA GLY A 207 -16.77 -7.46 7.81
C GLY A 207 -15.96 -8.35 6.86
N GLU A 208 -16.31 -9.64 6.66
CA GLU A 208 -15.55 -10.56 5.80
C GLU A 208 -15.42 -10.01 4.38
N ILE A 209 -14.21 -10.10 3.82
CA ILE A 209 -13.95 -9.72 2.43
C ILE A 209 -14.37 -10.86 1.51
N ILE A 210 -15.39 -10.63 0.69
CA ILE A 210 -15.90 -11.65 -0.25
C ILE A 210 -15.27 -11.53 -1.64
N TYR A 211 -14.79 -10.34 -2.00
CA TYR A 211 -14.14 -10.06 -3.27
C TYR A 211 -13.11 -8.94 -3.15
N ILE A 212 -11.97 -9.08 -3.85
CA ILE A 212 -10.94 -8.05 -3.99
C ILE A 212 -10.70 -7.81 -5.48
N GLY A 213 -10.58 -6.55 -5.89
CA GLY A 213 -10.22 -6.22 -7.26
C GLY A 213 -9.41 -4.93 -7.38
N LYS A 214 -8.77 -4.74 -8.52
CA LYS A 214 -8.09 -3.48 -8.88
C LYS A 214 -8.78 -2.75 -10.04
N SER A 215 -8.56 -1.44 -10.12
CA SER A 215 -9.00 -0.63 -11.26
C SER A 215 -8.20 0.67 -11.38
N LYS A 216 -8.17 1.25 -12.59
CA LYS A 216 -7.79 2.66 -12.78
C LYS A 216 -8.88 3.65 -12.33
N ASN A 217 -10.11 3.15 -12.22
CA ASN A 217 -11.29 3.87 -11.75
C ASN A 217 -12.13 2.91 -10.91
N ILE A 218 -12.01 3.01 -9.59
CA ILE A 218 -12.67 2.11 -8.63
C ILE A 218 -14.19 2.24 -8.75
N LYS A 219 -14.74 3.45 -8.69
CA LYS A 219 -16.19 3.71 -8.82
C LYS A 219 -16.81 3.02 -10.03
N LYS A 220 -16.21 3.22 -11.22
CA LYS A 220 -16.68 2.59 -12.47
C LYS A 220 -16.64 1.06 -12.38
N ARG A 221 -15.58 0.49 -11.81
CA ARG A 221 -15.41 -0.96 -11.74
C ARG A 221 -16.37 -1.61 -10.74
N VAL A 222 -16.64 -0.97 -9.61
CA VAL A 222 -17.62 -1.45 -8.63
C VAL A 222 -19.02 -1.36 -9.19
N ASN A 223 -19.38 -0.26 -9.87
CA ASN A 223 -20.67 -0.16 -10.56
C ASN A 223 -20.89 -1.27 -11.60
N GLN A 224 -19.84 -1.71 -12.29
CA GLN A 224 -19.92 -2.87 -13.19
C GLN A 224 -20.26 -4.18 -12.45
N HIS A 225 -19.78 -4.38 -11.22
CA HIS A 225 -20.18 -5.55 -10.42
C HIS A 225 -21.65 -5.45 -9.98
N PHE A 226 -22.15 -4.25 -9.72
CA PHE A 226 -23.53 -4.05 -9.27
C PHE A 226 -24.57 -4.07 -10.40
N THR A 227 -24.13 -3.96 -11.66
CA THR A 227 -25.03 -3.95 -12.84
C THR A 227 -24.96 -5.23 -13.68
N ASN A 228 -23.91 -6.03 -13.53
CA ASN A 228 -23.72 -7.26 -14.31
C ASN A 228 -24.60 -8.40 -13.77
N LYS A 229 -24.97 -9.35 -14.63
CA LYS A 229 -25.86 -10.49 -14.33
C LYS A 229 -25.13 -11.83 -14.21
N ASN A 230 -23.80 -11.84 -14.25
CA ASN A 230 -23.04 -13.08 -14.05
C ASN A 230 -23.16 -13.60 -12.60
N LYS A 231 -22.92 -14.90 -12.39
CA LYS A 231 -23.09 -15.56 -11.09
C LYS A 231 -22.34 -14.87 -9.94
N SER A 232 -21.11 -14.40 -10.17
CA SER A 232 -20.32 -13.72 -9.14
C SER A 232 -20.87 -12.34 -8.80
N ALA A 233 -21.33 -11.59 -9.80
CA ALA A 233 -21.95 -10.27 -9.63
C ALA A 233 -23.26 -10.35 -8.82
N LEU A 234 -24.09 -11.37 -9.08
CA LEU A 234 -25.33 -11.60 -8.32
C LEU A 234 -25.06 -11.90 -6.84
N ILE A 235 -24.00 -12.66 -6.53
CA ILE A 235 -23.60 -12.91 -5.13
C ILE A 235 -23.10 -11.61 -4.48
N ILE A 236 -22.28 -10.83 -5.19
CA ILE A 236 -21.80 -9.52 -4.71
C ILE A 236 -22.98 -8.62 -4.38
N GLN A 237 -23.96 -8.46 -5.29
CA GLN A 237 -25.11 -7.58 -5.11
C GLN A 237 -25.97 -7.97 -3.90
N LYS A 238 -26.08 -9.27 -3.62
CA LYS A 238 -26.86 -9.80 -2.50
C LYS A 238 -26.17 -9.56 -1.14
N ASP A 239 -24.86 -9.78 -1.08
CA ASP A 239 -24.15 -9.88 0.20
C ASP A 239 -23.38 -8.60 0.57
N VAL A 240 -23.18 -7.67 -0.37
CA VAL A 240 -22.41 -6.45 -0.12
C VAL A 240 -23.12 -5.52 0.86
N VAL A 241 -22.39 -5.06 1.86
CA VAL A 241 -22.82 -3.97 2.77
C VAL A 241 -21.88 -2.78 2.71
N ALA A 242 -20.62 -2.99 2.35
CA ALA A 242 -19.62 -1.95 2.29
C ALA A 242 -18.59 -2.27 1.22
N VAL A 243 -18.10 -1.21 0.57
CA VAL A 243 -16.94 -1.30 -0.31
C VAL A 243 -15.90 -0.33 0.22
N THR A 244 -14.77 -0.88 0.65
CA THR A 244 -13.60 -0.07 1.03
C THR A 244 -12.57 -0.13 -0.09
N TYR A 245 -11.58 0.75 -0.03
CA TYR A 245 -10.57 0.84 -1.05
C TYR A 245 -9.23 1.29 -0.49
N GLU A 246 -8.20 1.13 -1.32
CA GLU A 246 -6.89 1.71 -1.11
C GLU A 246 -6.40 2.31 -2.42
N GLU A 247 -6.21 3.63 -2.39
CA GLU A 247 -5.62 4.34 -3.50
C GLU A 247 -4.14 3.97 -3.64
N THR A 248 -3.70 3.77 -4.88
CA THR A 248 -2.30 3.44 -5.19
C THR A 248 -1.65 4.44 -6.13
N GLY A 249 -2.42 5.20 -6.92
CA GLY A 249 -1.89 6.12 -7.94
C GLY A 249 -1.26 5.44 -9.16
N SER A 250 -0.47 4.39 -8.93
CA SER A 250 0.14 3.54 -9.96
C SER A 250 -0.66 2.25 -10.18
N GLU A 251 -0.84 1.88 -11.45
CA GLU A 251 -1.44 0.61 -11.82
C GLU A 251 -0.54 -0.58 -11.49
N LEU A 252 0.79 -0.42 -11.58
CA LEU A 252 1.71 -1.49 -11.22
C LEU A 252 1.60 -1.82 -9.74
N VAL A 253 1.52 -0.79 -8.89
CA VAL A 253 1.28 -0.96 -7.46
C VAL A 253 -0.09 -1.60 -7.20
N ALA A 254 -1.14 -1.18 -7.90
CA ALA A 254 -2.47 -1.79 -7.78
C ALA A 254 -2.48 -3.28 -8.14
N LEU A 255 -1.75 -3.67 -9.20
CA LEU A 255 -1.60 -5.07 -9.63
C LEU A 255 -0.88 -5.91 -8.57
N LEU A 256 0.23 -5.41 -8.04
CA LEU A 256 1.01 -6.10 -7.01
C LEU A 256 0.22 -6.25 -5.71
N LYS A 257 -0.44 -5.17 -5.26
CA LYS A 257 -1.29 -5.21 -4.06
C LYS A 257 -2.46 -6.17 -4.24
N GLU A 258 -3.21 -6.11 -5.34
CA GLU A 258 -4.33 -7.03 -5.57
C GLU A 258 -3.88 -8.50 -5.49
N ASN A 259 -2.74 -8.84 -6.10
CA ASN A 259 -2.18 -10.19 -6.06
C ASN A 259 -1.84 -10.64 -4.62
N GLU A 260 -1.19 -9.78 -3.84
CA GLU A 260 -0.85 -10.08 -2.44
C GLU A 260 -2.10 -10.18 -1.56
N GLU A 261 -3.01 -9.22 -1.68
CA GLU A 261 -4.22 -9.12 -0.87
C GLU A 261 -5.17 -10.29 -1.09
N ILE A 262 -5.29 -10.80 -2.33
CA ILE A 262 -6.04 -12.03 -2.62
C ILE A 262 -5.37 -13.25 -1.97
N LYS A 263 -4.03 -13.32 -1.96
CA LYS A 263 -3.29 -14.44 -1.38
C LYS A 263 -3.42 -14.47 0.15
N VAL A 264 -3.35 -13.32 0.79
CA VAL A 264 -3.47 -13.15 2.25
C VAL A 264 -4.92 -13.37 2.70
N ASN A 265 -5.87 -12.66 2.10
CA ASN A 265 -7.27 -12.63 2.58
C ASN A 265 -8.15 -13.77 2.02
N LYS A 266 -7.70 -14.44 0.94
CA LYS A 266 -8.38 -15.59 0.32
C LYS A 266 -9.90 -15.41 0.11
N PRO A 267 -10.37 -14.28 -0.45
CA PRO A 267 -11.80 -14.00 -0.64
C PRO A 267 -12.49 -15.07 -1.49
N LYS A 268 -13.70 -15.47 -1.06
CA LYS A 268 -14.45 -16.60 -1.64
C LYS A 268 -14.72 -16.45 -3.14
N LEU A 269 -14.92 -15.23 -3.64
CA LEU A 269 -15.26 -14.98 -5.05
C LEU A 269 -14.05 -14.76 -5.97
N ASN A 270 -12.83 -14.67 -5.43
CA ASN A 270 -11.60 -14.62 -6.24
C ASN A 270 -11.04 -16.01 -6.59
N LYS A 271 -11.76 -17.10 -6.26
CA LYS A 271 -11.31 -18.50 -6.42
C LYS A 271 -10.83 -18.86 -7.83
N SER A 272 -11.30 -18.17 -8.89
CA SER A 272 -10.83 -18.40 -10.26
C SER A 272 -9.38 -17.94 -10.52
N ARG A 273 -8.77 -17.16 -9.61
CA ARG A 273 -7.42 -16.60 -9.75
C ARG A 273 -6.33 -17.36 -8.98
N LYS A 274 -6.59 -18.60 -8.54
CA LYS A 274 -5.53 -19.50 -8.04
C LYS A 274 -4.52 -19.95 -9.12
N ARG A 275 -4.64 -19.45 -10.35
CA ARG A 275 -3.76 -19.79 -11.48
C ARG A 275 -2.54 -18.87 -11.49
N THR A 276 -1.40 -19.45 -11.82
CA THR A 276 -0.23 -18.69 -12.29
C THR A 276 -0.69 -17.70 -13.38
N LEU A 277 -0.25 -16.45 -13.30
CA LEU A 277 -0.63 -15.40 -14.27
C LEU A 277 0.01 -15.62 -15.65
N PHE A 278 0.92 -16.59 -15.74
CA PHE A 278 1.73 -16.91 -16.89
C PHE A 278 1.75 -18.42 -17.10
N ASN A 279 1.95 -18.81 -18.36
CA ASN A 279 1.98 -20.20 -18.78
C ASN A 279 3.29 -20.58 -19.47
N PHE A 280 4.05 -19.60 -19.97
CA PHE A 280 5.28 -19.82 -20.73
C PHE A 280 6.45 -19.06 -20.09
N GLY A 281 7.65 -19.60 -20.24
CA GLY A 281 8.89 -18.99 -19.77
C GLY A 281 10.06 -19.15 -20.74
N PHE A 282 11.02 -18.22 -20.65
CA PHE A 282 12.34 -18.36 -21.27
C PHE A 282 13.27 -19.10 -20.31
N TYR A 283 13.89 -20.17 -20.79
CA TYR A 283 14.88 -20.97 -20.06
C TYR A 283 16.22 -20.87 -20.77
N LEU A 284 17.28 -20.60 -20.01
CA LEU A 284 18.63 -20.50 -20.55
C LEU A 284 19.06 -21.85 -21.13
N LYS A 285 19.62 -21.84 -22.34
CA LYS A 285 20.27 -22.99 -22.93
C LYS A 285 21.63 -22.57 -23.48
N GLU A 286 22.66 -23.31 -23.13
CA GLU A 286 23.96 -23.20 -23.80
C GLU A 286 24.04 -24.21 -24.93
N LEU A 287 24.43 -23.76 -26.11
CA LEU A 287 24.66 -24.62 -27.27
C LEU A 287 26.04 -25.29 -27.14
N SER A 288 26.23 -26.44 -27.77
CA SER A 288 27.54 -27.13 -27.80
C SER A 288 28.68 -26.28 -28.36
N SER A 289 28.35 -25.24 -29.13
CA SER A 289 29.27 -24.22 -29.65
C SER A 289 29.61 -23.10 -28.66
N GLY A 290 29.12 -23.12 -27.41
CA GLY A 290 29.37 -22.10 -26.38
C GLY A 290 28.45 -20.86 -26.41
N TYR A 291 27.65 -20.69 -27.46
CA TYR A 291 26.67 -19.59 -27.53
C TYR A 291 25.46 -19.85 -26.61
N LYS A 292 25.03 -18.81 -25.89
CA LYS A 292 23.82 -18.81 -25.06
C LYS A 292 22.58 -18.54 -25.89
N THR A 293 21.46 -19.17 -25.54
CA THR A 293 20.15 -18.96 -26.16
C THR A 293 19.04 -19.17 -25.14
N VAL A 294 17.78 -18.99 -25.56
CA VAL A 294 16.61 -19.33 -24.75
C VAL A 294 15.75 -20.37 -25.42
N ILE A 295 15.13 -21.24 -24.63
CA ILE A 295 14.01 -22.08 -25.07
C ILE A 295 12.72 -21.57 -24.45
N ILE A 296 11.64 -21.59 -25.24
CA ILE A 296 10.29 -21.25 -24.77
C ILE A 296 9.58 -22.55 -24.37
N HIS A 297 9.36 -22.75 -23.07
CA HIS A 297 8.61 -23.89 -22.56
C HIS A 297 7.38 -23.45 -21.76
N LYS A 298 6.40 -24.35 -21.66
CA LYS A 298 5.33 -24.21 -20.68
C LYS A 298 5.91 -24.36 -19.28
N VAL A 299 5.60 -23.43 -18.38
CA VAL A 299 6.13 -23.45 -17.01
C VAL A 299 5.70 -24.71 -16.26
N SER A 300 4.52 -25.25 -16.56
CA SER A 300 4.04 -26.52 -16.00
C SER A 300 4.91 -27.74 -16.36
N ASN A 301 5.72 -27.63 -17.42
CA ASN A 301 6.47 -28.76 -17.99
C ASN A 301 7.93 -28.77 -17.54
N VAL A 302 8.42 -27.68 -16.94
CA VAL A 302 9.80 -27.58 -16.45
C VAL A 302 9.75 -27.61 -14.93
N LYS A 303 10.38 -28.63 -14.35
CA LYS A 303 10.54 -28.76 -12.91
C LYS A 303 11.94 -28.24 -12.56
N ASP A 304 12.04 -27.55 -11.43
CA ASP A 304 13.32 -27.16 -10.80
C ASP A 304 14.19 -26.12 -11.54
N GLU A 305 13.71 -25.51 -12.61
CA GLU A 305 14.33 -24.33 -13.24
C GLU A 305 13.45 -23.09 -13.13
N VAL A 306 14.07 -21.96 -12.81
CA VAL A 306 13.41 -20.64 -12.78
C VAL A 306 13.52 -20.01 -14.16
N PRO A 307 12.40 -19.66 -14.81
CA PRO A 307 12.45 -18.98 -16.10
C PRO A 307 13.08 -17.58 -15.93
N LEU A 308 13.93 -17.19 -16.88
CA LEU A 308 14.49 -15.83 -16.96
C LEU A 308 13.38 -14.78 -17.09
N MET A 309 12.36 -15.10 -17.90
CA MET A 309 11.22 -14.24 -18.19
C MET A 309 9.96 -15.07 -18.33
N THR A 310 8.81 -14.50 -17.98
CA THR A 310 7.51 -15.19 -18.04
C THR A 310 6.49 -14.45 -18.91
N PHE A 311 5.60 -15.24 -19.53
CA PHE A 311 4.62 -14.77 -20.53
C PHE A 311 3.28 -15.48 -20.39
N THR A 312 2.20 -14.77 -20.75
CA THR A 312 0.83 -15.30 -20.72
C THR A 312 0.56 -16.27 -21.87
N SER A 313 1.19 -16.04 -23.02
CA SER A 313 1.04 -16.84 -24.24
C SER A 313 2.37 -17.04 -24.96
N ILE A 314 2.44 -18.08 -25.78
CA ILE A 314 3.61 -18.34 -26.64
C ILE A 314 3.85 -17.20 -27.65
N PHE A 315 2.78 -16.56 -28.12
CA PHE A 315 2.87 -15.41 -29.03
C PHE A 315 3.56 -14.22 -28.37
N GLU A 316 3.18 -13.91 -27.11
CA GLU A 316 3.84 -12.87 -26.32
C GLU A 316 5.32 -13.17 -26.10
N ALA A 317 5.66 -14.44 -25.82
CA ALA A 317 7.04 -14.89 -25.66
C ALA A 317 7.85 -14.71 -26.95
N LYS A 318 7.33 -15.16 -28.09
CA LYS A 318 8.00 -14.99 -29.40
C LYS A 318 8.20 -13.52 -29.76
N ASN A 319 7.20 -12.67 -29.56
CA ASN A 319 7.32 -11.24 -29.85
C ASN A 319 8.38 -10.55 -28.98
N ALA A 320 8.47 -10.93 -27.70
CA ALA A 320 9.54 -10.43 -26.83
C ALA A 320 10.91 -10.88 -27.33
N LEU A 321 11.05 -12.14 -27.77
CA LEU A 321 12.31 -12.67 -28.30
C LEU A 321 12.73 -11.98 -29.61
N TYR A 322 11.80 -11.75 -30.53
CA TYR A 322 12.05 -10.96 -31.74
C TYR A 322 12.55 -9.56 -31.40
N LYS A 323 11.86 -8.87 -30.48
CA LYS A 323 12.25 -7.53 -30.06
C LYS A 323 13.64 -7.50 -29.42
N MET A 324 13.98 -8.48 -28.57
CA MET A 324 15.32 -8.62 -28.00
C MET A 324 16.37 -8.86 -29.10
N ALA A 325 16.04 -9.71 -30.08
CA ALA A 325 16.95 -10.02 -31.17
C ALA A 325 17.27 -8.79 -32.01
N ASP A 326 16.28 -7.94 -32.26
CA ASP A 326 16.45 -6.73 -33.04
C ASP A 326 17.15 -5.61 -32.23
N ASP A 327 16.79 -5.41 -30.96
CA ASP A 327 17.38 -4.40 -30.08
C ASP A 327 18.89 -4.63 -29.81
N PHE A 328 19.33 -5.90 -29.77
CA PHE A 328 20.70 -6.29 -29.39
C PHE A 328 21.48 -7.00 -30.51
N ILE A 329 20.91 -7.06 -31.71
CA ILE A 329 21.54 -7.68 -32.88
C ILE A 329 21.94 -9.13 -32.53
N LEU A 330 20.98 -9.89 -32.01
CA LEU A 330 21.14 -11.31 -31.70
C LEU A 330 20.74 -12.15 -32.92
N CYS A 331 21.32 -13.34 -33.00
CA CYS A 331 21.16 -14.18 -34.17
C CYS A 331 19.82 -14.92 -34.11
N HIS A 332 18.91 -14.58 -35.04
CA HIS A 332 17.58 -15.20 -35.12
C HIS A 332 17.64 -16.74 -35.24
N LYS A 333 18.67 -17.29 -35.90
CA LYS A 333 18.86 -18.74 -36.00
C LYS A 333 19.26 -19.37 -34.65
N LEU A 334 20.19 -18.77 -33.90
CA LEU A 334 20.58 -19.27 -32.57
C LEU A 334 19.45 -19.16 -31.56
N LEU A 335 18.59 -18.14 -31.69
CA LEU A 335 17.38 -17.96 -30.88
C LEU A 335 16.21 -18.87 -31.28
N GLY A 336 16.37 -19.71 -32.31
CA GLY A 336 15.29 -20.59 -32.80
C GLY A 336 14.12 -19.85 -33.46
N LEU A 337 14.33 -18.60 -33.89
CA LEU A 337 13.34 -17.79 -34.62
C LEU A 337 13.37 -18.06 -36.14
N SER A 338 14.44 -18.69 -36.65
CA SER A 338 14.64 -18.95 -38.07
C SER A 338 15.18 -20.37 -38.29
N GLU A 339 14.58 -21.11 -39.24
CA GLU A 339 14.98 -22.47 -39.64
C GLU A 339 16.03 -22.50 -40.76
N ALA A 340 16.64 -21.36 -41.10
CA ALA A 340 17.60 -21.26 -42.20
C ALA A 340 18.78 -22.26 -42.08
N LYS A 341 19.05 -23.02 -43.16
CA LYS A 341 20.07 -24.09 -43.15
C LYS A 341 21.51 -23.57 -43.13
N LYS A 342 21.82 -22.52 -43.90
CA LYS A 342 23.17 -21.91 -43.96
C LYS A 342 23.35 -20.83 -42.88
N ASN A 343 23.23 -19.55 -43.24
CA ASN A 343 23.21 -18.42 -42.32
C ASN A 343 21.77 -17.92 -42.10
N CYS A 344 21.53 -17.18 -41.02
CA CYS A 344 20.23 -16.52 -40.81
C CYS A 344 19.99 -15.40 -41.84
N PHE A 345 18.71 -15.13 -42.18
CA PHE A 345 18.34 -14.07 -43.11
C PHE A 345 18.90 -12.70 -42.70
N ASN A 346 18.88 -12.38 -41.41
CA ASN A 346 19.41 -11.13 -40.89
C ASN A 346 20.91 -10.95 -41.16
N TYR A 347 21.68 -12.02 -41.33
CA TYR A 347 23.08 -11.91 -41.73
C TYR A 347 23.22 -11.47 -43.20
N THR A 348 22.33 -11.94 -44.08
CA THR A 348 22.32 -11.57 -45.50
C THR A 348 21.99 -10.10 -45.73
N ILE A 349 21.27 -9.47 -44.79
CA ILE A 349 20.89 -8.05 -44.85
C ILE A 349 21.68 -7.18 -43.85
N ASP A 350 22.85 -7.65 -43.39
CA ASP A 350 23.76 -6.95 -42.47
C ASP A 350 23.14 -6.52 -41.12
N LYS A 351 22.08 -7.20 -40.67
CA LYS A 351 21.41 -7.03 -39.37
C LYS A 351 21.76 -8.11 -38.36
N CYS A 352 22.85 -8.84 -38.57
CA CYS A 352 23.36 -9.87 -37.67
C CYS A 352 24.87 -9.98 -37.85
N LYS A 353 25.62 -10.20 -36.77
CA LYS A 353 27.09 -10.32 -36.81
C LYS A 353 27.61 -11.71 -37.20
N GLY A 354 26.72 -12.67 -37.44
CA GLY A 354 27.10 -13.98 -37.99
C GLY A 354 27.48 -15.06 -36.97
N ALA A 355 27.00 -14.98 -35.72
CA ALA A 355 27.21 -16.02 -34.70
C ALA A 355 26.83 -17.44 -35.17
N CYS A 356 25.76 -17.61 -35.94
CA CYS A 356 25.34 -18.94 -36.44
C CYS A 356 26.30 -19.58 -37.46
N ILE A 357 27.28 -18.83 -37.96
CA ILE A 357 28.33 -19.32 -38.87
C ILE A 357 29.73 -19.12 -38.27
N GLY A 358 29.83 -18.82 -36.96
CA GLY A 358 31.10 -18.68 -36.25
C GLY A 358 31.91 -17.42 -36.60
N LYS A 359 31.33 -16.44 -37.31
CA LYS A 359 32.02 -15.18 -37.65
C LYS A 359 32.08 -14.18 -36.50
N GLU A 360 31.17 -14.32 -35.55
CA GLU A 360 31.14 -13.49 -34.35
C GLU A 360 31.81 -14.24 -33.19
N PRO A 361 32.66 -13.61 -32.38
CA PRO A 361 33.18 -14.24 -31.17
C PRO A 361 32.07 -14.61 -30.17
N ILE A 362 32.22 -15.77 -29.51
CA ILE A 362 31.25 -16.28 -28.52
C ILE A 362 31.03 -15.28 -27.38
N GLU A 363 32.11 -14.73 -26.83
CA GLU A 363 32.06 -13.78 -25.70
C GLU A 363 31.31 -12.49 -26.05
N GLU A 364 31.53 -11.95 -27.26
CA GLU A 364 30.81 -10.76 -27.73
C GLU A 364 29.30 -11.01 -27.90
N TYR A 365 28.94 -12.18 -28.43
CA TYR A 365 27.55 -12.57 -28.57
C TYR A 365 26.89 -12.77 -27.21
N ASN A 366 27.53 -13.54 -26.33
CA ASN A 366 27.01 -13.88 -25.01
C ASN A 366 26.86 -12.63 -24.13
N THR A 367 27.80 -11.68 -24.21
CA THR A 367 27.69 -10.38 -23.53
C THR A 367 26.44 -9.62 -23.98
N ARG A 368 26.16 -9.55 -25.30
CA ARG A 368 24.94 -8.88 -25.79
C ARG A 368 23.67 -9.63 -25.41
N PHE A 369 23.71 -10.96 -25.41
CA PHE A 369 22.59 -11.79 -24.95
C PHE A 369 22.27 -11.52 -23.47
N GLU A 370 23.28 -11.46 -22.60
CA GLU A 370 23.11 -11.15 -21.18
C GLU A 370 22.60 -9.73 -20.96
N GLN A 371 23.12 -8.74 -21.67
CA GLN A 371 22.61 -7.37 -21.65
C GLN A 371 21.13 -7.31 -22.10
N ALA A 372 20.74 -8.12 -23.09
CA ALA A 372 19.34 -8.23 -23.52
C ALA A 372 18.45 -8.80 -22.41
N ILE A 373 18.88 -9.88 -21.75
CA ILE A 373 18.14 -10.45 -20.62
C ILE A 373 18.01 -9.44 -19.48
N LEU A 374 19.08 -8.74 -19.10
CA LEU A 374 19.06 -7.73 -18.04
C LEU A 374 18.09 -6.58 -18.38
N LYS A 375 18.17 -6.00 -19.58
CA LYS A 375 17.25 -4.90 -19.99
C LYS A 375 15.78 -5.29 -19.93
N TYR A 376 15.44 -6.53 -20.26
CA TYR A 376 14.06 -7.00 -20.39
C TYR A 376 13.50 -7.71 -19.14
N THR A 377 14.35 -8.01 -18.15
CA THR A 377 13.98 -8.57 -16.83
C THR A 377 13.98 -7.50 -15.75
N TYR A 378 15.16 -7.19 -15.21
CA TYR A 378 15.43 -6.14 -14.25
C TYR A 378 16.70 -5.40 -14.67
N GLN A 379 16.59 -4.08 -14.85
CA GLN A 379 17.69 -3.25 -15.32
C GLN A 379 18.89 -3.28 -14.37
N TYR A 380 18.64 -3.40 -13.06
CA TYR A 380 19.65 -3.53 -12.01
C TYR A 380 19.17 -4.56 -10.97
N PRO A 381 20.09 -5.33 -10.34
CA PRO A 381 19.74 -6.26 -9.26
C PRO A 381 19.08 -5.57 -8.06
N ASP A 382 19.60 -4.38 -7.72
CA ASP A 382 19.11 -3.53 -6.64
C ASP A 382 18.58 -2.23 -7.27
N MET A 383 17.27 -2.05 -7.24
CA MET A 383 16.64 -0.86 -7.82
C MET A 383 15.34 -0.46 -7.15
N ALA A 384 15.05 0.84 -7.25
CA ALA A 384 13.76 1.42 -6.93
C ALA A 384 13.02 1.78 -8.22
N ILE A 385 11.86 1.18 -8.44
CA ILE A 385 10.95 1.54 -9.54
C ILE A 385 10.01 2.63 -9.01
N VAL A 386 10.09 3.82 -9.60
CA VAL A 386 9.32 5.00 -9.20
C VAL A 386 8.19 5.28 -10.19
N ASP A 387 6.99 5.48 -9.66
CA ASP A 387 5.78 5.81 -10.44
C ASP A 387 4.87 6.77 -9.66
N LYS A 388 3.72 7.13 -10.24
CA LYS A 388 2.73 8.05 -9.65
C LYS A 388 2.28 7.58 -8.26
N GLY A 389 2.33 8.48 -7.28
CA GLY A 389 1.77 8.27 -5.95
C GLY A 389 0.28 8.58 -5.88
N ARG A 390 -0.27 8.57 -4.67
CA ARG A 390 -1.71 8.74 -4.41
C ARG A 390 -2.15 10.19 -4.56
N SER A 391 -1.25 11.14 -4.32
CA SER A 391 -1.46 12.56 -4.54
C SER A 391 -0.39 13.14 -5.46
N VAL A 392 -0.57 14.40 -5.85
CA VAL A 392 0.37 15.13 -6.73
C VAL A 392 1.79 15.24 -6.14
N ASP A 393 1.88 15.41 -4.82
CA ASP A 393 3.14 15.58 -4.08
C ASP A 393 3.74 14.26 -3.59
N GLU A 394 3.21 13.13 -4.06
CA GLU A 394 3.63 11.81 -3.64
C GLU A 394 4.09 10.97 -4.85
N ARG A 395 5.03 10.06 -4.59
CA ARG A 395 5.45 9.02 -5.53
C ARG A 395 5.33 7.67 -4.89
N SER A 396 5.02 6.67 -5.70
CA SER A 396 5.10 5.27 -5.29
C SER A 396 6.48 4.72 -5.62
N VAL A 397 6.98 3.84 -4.76
CA VAL A 397 8.23 3.10 -4.98
C VAL A 397 7.97 1.61 -4.87
N ILE A 398 8.57 0.82 -5.75
CA ILE A 398 8.64 -0.64 -5.66
C ILE A 398 10.10 -0.99 -5.49
N LEU A 399 10.44 -1.63 -4.37
CA LEU A 399 11.80 -1.97 -4.01
C LEU A 399 12.14 -3.37 -4.52
N ILE A 400 13.18 -3.46 -5.33
CA ILE A 400 13.80 -4.70 -5.79
C ILE A 400 15.21 -4.76 -5.20
N GLU A 401 15.54 -5.86 -4.54
CA GLU A 401 16.88 -6.11 -4.03
C GLU A 401 17.25 -7.56 -4.37
N LYS A 402 18.45 -7.77 -4.91
CA LYS A 402 18.94 -9.05 -5.45
C LYS A 402 17.94 -9.70 -6.42
N ASN A 403 17.34 -8.90 -7.32
CA ASN A 403 16.29 -9.33 -8.27
C ASN A 403 15.00 -9.86 -7.61
N GLN A 404 14.76 -9.55 -6.34
CA GLN A 404 13.56 -9.97 -5.61
C GLN A 404 12.74 -8.76 -5.17
N LEU A 405 11.42 -8.87 -5.33
CA LEU A 405 10.50 -7.89 -4.76
C LEU A 405 10.60 -7.91 -3.23
N LYS A 406 10.92 -6.75 -2.64
CA LYS A 406 10.90 -6.55 -1.18
C LYS A 406 9.61 -5.91 -0.72
N GLY A 407 9.05 -5.00 -1.52
CA GLY A 407 7.74 -4.45 -1.25
C GLY A 407 7.46 -3.17 -2.01
N ILE A 408 6.42 -2.47 -1.57
CA ILE A 408 5.98 -1.19 -2.13
C ILE A 408 5.92 -0.13 -1.03
N GLY A 409 6.18 1.12 -1.38
CA GLY A 409 6.08 2.25 -0.46
C GLY A 409 5.55 3.49 -1.16
N PHE A 410 5.30 4.51 -0.36
CA PHE A 410 4.93 5.84 -0.82
C PHE A 410 5.77 6.87 -0.08
N TYR A 411 6.22 7.90 -0.78
CA TYR A 411 7.03 8.96 -0.21
C TYR A 411 6.67 10.31 -0.84
N ASN A 412 6.84 11.38 -0.06
CA ASN A 412 6.65 12.75 -0.55
C ASN A 412 7.85 13.17 -1.42
N LEU A 413 7.62 14.01 -2.43
CA LEU A 413 8.66 14.50 -3.35
C LEU A 413 9.89 15.12 -2.66
N ASN A 414 9.73 15.67 -1.46
CA ASN A 414 10.82 16.27 -0.69
C ASN A 414 11.74 15.26 0.01
N TYR A 415 11.42 13.95 -0.08
CA TYR A 415 12.15 12.89 0.59
C TYR A 415 13.16 12.23 -0.35
N GLN A 416 14.42 12.17 0.05
CA GLN A 416 15.48 11.54 -0.76
C GLN A 416 15.38 10.01 -0.64
N ILE A 417 15.27 9.32 -1.77
CA ILE A 417 15.11 7.86 -1.84
C ILE A 417 16.35 7.12 -2.37
N ASN A 418 17.52 7.76 -2.29
CA ASN A 418 18.76 7.21 -2.85
C ASN A 418 19.43 6.20 -1.91
N HIS A 419 18.98 6.07 -0.66
CA HIS A 419 19.54 5.16 0.33
C HIS A 419 18.55 4.03 0.65
N LEU A 420 19.05 2.78 0.64
CA LEU A 420 18.26 1.57 0.86
C LEU A 420 17.58 1.57 2.24
N SER A 421 18.30 1.96 3.30
CA SER A 421 17.81 1.98 4.70
C SER A 421 16.58 2.87 4.88
N VAL A 422 16.46 3.92 4.08
CA VAL A 422 15.31 4.81 4.08
C VAL A 422 14.10 4.13 3.44
N LEU A 423 14.31 3.44 2.33
CA LEU A 423 13.27 2.70 1.60
C LEU A 423 12.71 1.53 2.43
N GLU A 424 13.57 0.79 3.15
CA GLU A 424 13.16 -0.34 3.98
C GLU A 424 12.15 0.05 5.08
N ASN A 425 12.27 1.26 5.63
CA ASN A 425 11.36 1.73 6.68
C ASN A 425 9.97 2.11 6.14
N ILE A 426 9.92 2.69 4.93
CA ILE A 426 8.65 3.16 4.34
C ILE A 426 7.91 2.05 3.58
N VAL A 427 8.63 1.05 3.09
CA VAL A 427 8.07 -0.02 2.27
C VAL A 427 7.23 -0.97 3.12
N THR A 428 6.00 -1.23 2.69
CA THR A 428 5.20 -2.38 3.16
C THR A 428 5.72 -3.63 2.45
N PRO A 429 6.16 -4.67 3.19
CA PRO A 429 6.67 -5.90 2.59
C PRO A 429 5.62 -6.57 1.70
N LEU A 430 6.05 -7.05 0.53
CA LEU A 430 5.26 -7.95 -0.33
C LEU A 430 6.05 -9.22 -0.59
N GLN A 431 5.36 -10.34 -0.76
CA GLN A 431 6.02 -11.60 -1.05
C GLN A 431 6.54 -11.64 -2.50
N ASN A 432 7.84 -11.83 -2.65
CA ASN A 432 8.40 -12.20 -3.95
C ASN A 432 7.89 -13.59 -4.35
N ASN A 433 7.20 -13.66 -5.48
CA ASN A 433 6.72 -14.91 -6.07
C ASN A 433 6.64 -14.77 -7.60
N GLY A 434 6.46 -15.88 -8.30
CA GLY A 434 6.42 -15.89 -9.77
C GLY A 434 5.36 -14.93 -10.35
N ASN A 435 4.19 -14.79 -9.72
CA ASN A 435 3.17 -13.85 -10.18
C ASN A 435 3.62 -12.40 -10.00
N ALA A 436 4.23 -12.05 -8.86
CA ALA A 436 4.75 -10.72 -8.60
C ALA A 436 5.87 -10.34 -9.60
N GLN A 437 6.82 -11.25 -9.83
CA GLN A 437 7.87 -11.07 -10.83
C GLN A 437 7.29 -10.91 -12.24
N HIS A 438 6.33 -11.76 -12.61
CA HIS A 438 5.62 -11.65 -13.89
C HIS A 438 4.93 -10.29 -14.05
N ILE A 439 4.22 -9.82 -13.02
CA ILE A 439 3.55 -8.51 -13.02
C ILE A 439 4.56 -7.40 -13.31
N ILE A 440 5.69 -7.37 -12.59
CA ILE A 440 6.70 -6.31 -12.72
C ILE A 440 7.32 -6.35 -14.12
N GLN A 441 7.87 -7.50 -14.51
CA GLN A 441 8.57 -7.64 -15.79
C GLN A 441 7.62 -7.37 -16.97
N SER A 442 6.40 -7.91 -16.94
CA SER A 442 5.40 -7.69 -18.00
C SER A 442 4.99 -6.22 -18.10
N TYR A 443 4.88 -5.53 -16.95
CA TYR A 443 4.55 -4.11 -16.92
C TYR A 443 5.70 -3.26 -17.50
N LEU A 444 6.93 -3.47 -17.05
CA LEU A 444 8.11 -2.72 -17.52
C LEU A 444 8.36 -2.91 -19.02
N ARG A 445 8.06 -4.09 -19.58
CA ARG A 445 8.17 -4.32 -21.03
C ARG A 445 7.14 -3.54 -21.85
N LYS A 446 5.93 -3.34 -21.31
CA LYS A 446 4.78 -2.79 -22.04
C LYS A 446 4.57 -1.31 -21.77
N ARG A 447 5.10 -0.77 -20.67
CA ARG A 447 4.77 0.56 -20.16
C ARG A 447 6.00 1.24 -19.59
N LYS A 448 6.02 2.56 -19.73
CA LYS A 448 7.02 3.41 -19.10
C LYS A 448 6.58 3.74 -17.68
N VAL A 449 7.51 3.59 -16.73
CA VAL A 449 7.42 4.15 -15.38
C VAL A 449 8.07 5.54 -15.37
N ILE A 450 7.91 6.31 -14.30
CA ILE A 450 8.49 7.65 -14.21
C ILE A 450 10.03 7.57 -14.20
N LYS A 451 10.59 6.70 -13.36
CA LYS A 451 12.03 6.51 -13.23
C LYS A 451 12.36 5.14 -12.66
N ILE A 452 13.51 4.58 -13.05
CA ILE A 452 14.17 3.46 -12.37
C ILE A 452 15.47 4.02 -11.80
N ILE A 453 15.72 3.75 -10.52
CA ILE A 453 16.92 4.20 -9.80
C ILE A 453 17.73 2.97 -9.42
N GLU A 454 18.97 2.91 -9.85
CA GLU A 454 19.96 1.94 -9.34
C GLU A 454 20.31 2.30 -7.90
N LEU A 455 20.19 1.32 -7.00
CA LEU A 455 20.55 1.49 -5.59
C LEU A 455 21.97 0.95 -5.41
N LYS A 456 22.90 1.84 -5.04
CA LYS A 456 24.25 1.41 -4.66
C LYS A 456 24.21 0.97 -3.21
N THR A 457 24.76 -0.21 -2.95
CA THR A 457 24.85 -0.83 -1.63
C THR A 457 25.80 -0.06 -0.72
#